data_AF-A0A2G1Z0S4-F1
#
_entry.id   AF-A0A2G1Z0S4-F1
#
_cell.length_a   1.000
_cell.length_b   1.000
_cell.length_c   1.000
_cell.angle_alpha   90.00
_cell.angle_beta   90.00
_cell.angle_gamma   90.00
#
_symmetry.space_group_name_H-M   'P 1'
#
loop_
_entity.id
_entity.type
_entity.pdbx_description
1 polymer ?
#
loop_
_entity_poly.entity_id
_entity_poly.type
_entity_poly.pdbx_seq_one_letter_code
_entity_poly.pdbx_strand_id
1 'polypeptide(L)' 'QSTFDAADKLISLGAMTWPHLLVRGLLSEQLYRAASILSNHPYHRA' A
#
# COMPACT_ATOMS: atom_id res chain seq x y z
N GLN A 1 -12.36 -8.90 -20.13
CA GLN A 1 -11.95 -7.66 -19.43
C GLN A 1 -10.54 -7.87 -18.90
N SER A 2 -9.63 -6.91 -19.04
CA SER A 2 -8.36 -6.99 -18.31
C SER A 2 -8.62 -6.78 -16.82
N THR A 3 -7.74 -7.27 -15.95
CA THR A 3 -7.81 -7.00 -14.50
C THR A 3 -7.72 -5.51 -14.19
N PHE A 4 -7.10 -4.71 -15.06
CA PHE A 4 -7.04 -3.26 -14.93
C PHE A 4 -8.37 -2.57 -15.19
N ASP A 5 -9.14 -3.04 -16.18
CA ASP A 5 -10.44 -2.43 -16.54
C ASP A 5 -11.51 -2.66 -15.46
N ALA A 6 -11.36 -3.70 -14.65
CA ALA A 6 -12.31 -4.09 -13.61
C ALA A 6 -11.98 -3.50 -12.22
N ALA A 7 -10.84 -2.83 -12.04
CA ALA A 7 -10.41 -2.32 -10.75
C ALA A 7 -11.01 -0.94 -10.44
N ASP A 8 -11.62 -0.77 -9.27
CA ASP A 8 -12.16 0.53 -8.82
C ASP A 8 -11.07 1.58 -8.60
N LYS A 9 -9.86 1.13 -8.24
CA LYS A 9 -8.70 1.96 -7.94
C LYS A 9 -7.43 1.31 -8.46
N LEU A 10 -6.56 2.17 -9.00
CA LEU A 10 -5.19 1.83 -9.34
C LEU A 10 -4.27 2.59 -8.38
N ILE A 11 -3.44 1.86 -7.64
CA ILE A 11 -2.55 2.43 -6.62
C ILE A 11 -1.11 2.13 -7.03
N SER A 12 -0.27 3.16 -7.04
CA SER A 12 1.17 3.02 -7.27
C SER A 12 1.95 3.08 -5.97
N LEU A 13 2.92 2.18 -5.80
CA LEU A 13 3.88 2.18 -4.69
C LEU A 13 5.17 2.97 -5.04
N GLY A 14 5.09 3.88 -6.00
CA GLY A 14 6.20 4.71 -6.48
C GLY A 14 6.60 4.41 -7.94
N ALA A 15 7.58 5.15 -8.45
CA ALA A 15 8.06 5.03 -9.83
C ALA A 15 8.99 3.82 -10.06
N MET A 16 9.48 3.20 -8.99
CA MET A 16 10.41 2.06 -9.06
C MET A 16 9.67 0.76 -9.33
N THR A 17 10.29 -0.13 -10.09
CA THR A 17 9.84 -1.52 -10.22
C THR A 17 10.28 -2.32 -9.02
N TRP A 18 9.33 -2.76 -8.21
CA TRP A 18 9.60 -3.56 -7.02
C TRP A 18 9.56 -5.07 -7.34
N PRO A 19 10.47 -5.88 -6.78
CA PRO A 19 10.36 -7.33 -6.81
C PRO A 19 9.02 -7.81 -6.24
N HIS A 20 8.37 -8.78 -6.91
CA HIS A 20 7.01 -9.20 -6.58
C HIS A 20 6.81 -9.60 -5.10
N LEU A 21 7.79 -10.29 -4.51
CA LEU A 21 7.71 -10.69 -3.10
C LEU A 21 7.78 -9.51 -2.13
N LEU A 22 8.49 -8.43 -2.47
CA LEU A 22 8.61 -7.24 -1.63
C LEU A 22 7.32 -6.41 -1.63
N VAL A 23 6.61 -6.36 -2.76
CA VAL A 23 5.35 -5.60 -2.88
C VAL A 23 4.33 -6.01 -1.82
N ARG A 24 4.28 -7.30 -1.46
CA ARG A 24 3.36 -7.81 -0.43
C ARG A 24 3.63 -7.21 0.95
N GLY A 25 4.91 -7.16 1.35
CA GLY A 25 5.33 -6.58 2.61
C GLY A 25 5.12 -5.06 2.63
N LEU A 26 5.49 -4.37 1.55
CA LEU A 26 5.31 -2.93 1.40
C LEU A 26 3.84 -2.53 1.50
N LEU A 27 2.96 -3.19 0.74
CA LEU A 27 1.52 -2.90 0.78
C LEU A 27 0.92 -3.14 2.17
N SER A 28 1.31 -4.24 2.82
CA SER A 28 0.83 -4.57 4.17
C SER A 28 1.27 -3.52 5.20
N GLU A 29 2.52 -3.08 5.12
CA GLU A 29 3.04 -2.03 6.00
C GLU A 29 2.32 -0.70 5.76
N GLN A 30 2.08 -0.31 4.51
CA GLN A 30 1.36 0.92 4.20
C GLN A 30 -0.10 0.90 4.68
N LEU A 31 -0.78 -0.24 4.57
CA LEU A 31 -2.13 -0.42 5.14
C LEU A 31 -2.11 -0.32 6.68
N TYR A 32 -1.13 -0.95 7.33
CA TYR A 32 -0.96 -0.86 8.78
C TYR A 32 -0.66 0.57 9.23
N ARG A 33 0.18 1.29 8.48
CA ARG A 33 0.48 2.70 8.72
C ARG A 33 -0.77 3.57 8.59
N ALA A 34 -1.57 3.38 7.54
CA ALA A 34 -2.82 4.11 7.36
C ALA A 34 -3.78 3.86 8.53
N ALA A 35 -3.98 2.60 8.93
CA ALA A 35 -4.80 2.24 10.08
C ALA A 35 -4.26 2.82 11.40
N SER A 36 -2.94 2.85 11.58
CA SER A 36 -2.28 3.44 12.75
C SER A 36 -2.51 4.95 12.84
N ILE A 37 -2.44 5.66 11.70
CA ILE A 37 -2.74 7.10 11.64
C ILE A 37 -4.20 7.36 12.01
N LEU A 38 -5.13 6.60 11.43
CA LEU A 38 -6.57 6.75 11.68
C LEU A 38 -6.96 6.44 13.13
N SER A 39 -6.22 5.56 13.80
CA SER A 39 -6.42 5.21 15.21
C SER A 39 -5.60 6.05 16.18
N ASN A 40 -4.86 7.06 15.70
CA ASN A 40 -3.94 7.87 16.49
C ASN A 40 -2.90 7.04 17.28
N HIS A 41 -2.45 5.93 16.69
CA HIS A 41 -1.47 5.03 17.28
C HIS A 41 -0.04 5.60 17.12
N PRO A 42 0.85 5.51 18.13
CA PRO A 42 2.20 6.09 18.11
C PRO A 42 3.19 5.42 17.13
N TYR A 43 2.71 4.50 16.30
CA TYR A 43 3.54 3.81 15.30
C TYR A 43 4.01 4.78 14.22
N HIS A 44 3.13 5.67 13.78
CA HIS A 44 3.51 6.73 12.88
C HIS A 44 4.16 7.86 13.69
N ARG A 45 5.49 7.96 13.59
CA ARG A 45 6.28 9.04 14.18
C ARG A 45 6.61 10.01 13.05
N ALA A 46 5.83 11.07 12.93
CA ALA A 46 6.09 12.19 12.03
C ALA A 46 7.13 13.14 12.65
#